data_AF-A0A8S3Z3C0-F1
#
_entry.id   AF-A0A8S3Z3C0-F1
#
_cell.length_a   1.000
_cell.length_b   1.000
_cell.length_c   1.000
_cell.angle_alpha   90.00
_cell.angle_beta   90.00
_cell.angle_gamma   90.00
#
_symmetry.space_group_name_H-M   'P 1'
#
loop_
_entity.id
_entity.type
_entity.pdbx_description
1 polymer ?
#
loop_
_entity_poly.entity_id
_entity_poly.type
_entity_poly.pdbx_seq_one_letter_code
_entity_poly.pdbx_strand_id
1 'polypeptide(L)'
;MAARRCRIFFLAITLLVNALDFISDWLFYVSAEKVEKGLVYGPIEPTQVTALLVFSIVGTVGFVIEIAVFAFELRKGEDFHGDLLLDITSAVIIWFEDIPQVVISFSIALCREEAVSIFQLTKAGLVLVGVLISITATLVRFCRTCDTKATVCGVRFCLILGIFLEGSFAAAIFALTQTEQGENGEMFFKVPTTVIDDHLSDERYITNVNLFAHHADMFDAWNMDTNKKDAMANWINLFSLYNLKDNKVLSFKLNYEHVGVQLLNLGIWVAAGVYSTSHTTWTLSGCYSLNHKTAKVTILPNSTCESESFSGNNSEIFFMSFRYEEPDTGIFYRKRVFGEVIFNMKVLKNGNCSEGNFEDPLKNSGILYYPLTFHYFRINNANDTGEVRHLYKDTSPDDVRFFRKDSKDITDVSEVWKTGWSKCSSTGSMSPVRNKNIQVECA
;
A
#
# COMPACT_ATOMS: atom_id res chain seq x y z
N MET A 1 -35.57 -24.13 38.43
CA MET A 1 -34.31 -23.48 38.86
C MET A 1 -33.16 -23.69 37.87
N ALA A 2 -32.91 -24.92 37.39
CA ALA A 2 -31.86 -25.20 36.39
C ALA A 2 -32.07 -24.52 35.02
N ALA A 3 -33.31 -24.51 34.49
CA ALA A 3 -33.63 -23.86 33.21
C ALA A 3 -33.42 -22.33 33.22
N ARG A 4 -33.76 -21.66 34.33
CA ARG A 4 -33.52 -20.22 34.51
C ARG A 4 -32.02 -19.90 34.56
N ARG A 5 -31.21 -20.74 35.23
CA ARG A 5 -29.75 -20.59 35.26
C ARG A 5 -29.11 -20.82 33.88
N CYS A 6 -29.58 -21.80 33.12
CA CYS A 6 -29.13 -22.03 31.74
C CYS A 6 -29.49 -20.85 30.82
N ARG A 7 -30.70 -20.30 30.93
CA ARG A 7 -31.12 -19.11 30.16
C ARG A 7 -30.23 -17.91 30.45
N ILE A 8 -29.98 -17.61 31.72
CA ILE A 8 -29.10 -16.50 32.13
C ILE A 8 -27.66 -16.72 31.62
N PHE A 9 -27.16 -17.96 31.69
CA PHE A 9 -25.83 -18.30 31.19
C PHE A 9 -25.69 -18.07 29.68
N PHE A 10 -26.63 -18.57 28.87
CA PHE A 10 -26.64 -18.33 27.42
C PHE A 10 -26.72 -16.85 27.08
N LEU A 11 -27.64 -16.13 27.73
CA LEU A 11 -27.80 -14.69 27.55
C LEU A 11 -26.51 -13.93 27.91
N ALA A 12 -25.82 -14.30 28.99
CA ALA A 12 -24.55 -13.67 29.37
C ALA A 12 -23.42 -13.95 28.37
N ILE A 13 -23.36 -15.16 27.81
CA ILE A 13 -22.39 -15.50 26.76
C ILE A 13 -22.67 -14.69 25.49
N THR A 14 -23.93 -14.60 25.06
CA THR A 14 -24.31 -13.79 23.88
C THR A 14 -23.91 -12.33 24.08
N LEU A 15 -24.19 -11.75 25.25
CA LEU A 15 -23.78 -10.39 25.56
C LEU A 15 -22.26 -10.21 25.53
N LEU A 16 -21.49 -11.20 26.02
CA LEU A 16 -20.03 -11.16 25.97
C LEU A 16 -19.50 -11.20 24.53
N VAL A 17 -20.07 -12.06 23.68
CA VAL A 17 -19.69 -12.15 22.26
C VAL A 17 -20.00 -10.82 21.55
N ASN A 18 -21.19 -10.26 21.75
CA ASN A 18 -21.57 -8.98 21.15
C ASN A 18 -20.70 -7.82 21.65
N ALA A 19 -20.29 -7.84 22.92
CA ALA A 19 -19.36 -6.85 23.46
C ALA A 19 -17.95 -6.97 22.84
N LEU A 20 -17.48 -8.20 22.59
CA LEU A 20 -16.20 -8.42 21.92
C LEU A 20 -16.26 -8.01 20.45
N ASP A 21 -17.37 -8.29 19.77
CA ASP A 21 -17.58 -7.88 18.39
C ASP A 21 -17.65 -6.35 18.25
N PHE A 22 -18.40 -5.68 19.13
CA PHE A 22 -18.41 -4.22 19.24
C PHE A 22 -17.00 -3.62 19.40
N ILE A 23 -16.17 -4.19 20.27
CA ILE A 23 -14.77 -3.74 20.43
C ILE A 23 -13.98 -3.99 19.14
N SER A 24 -14.16 -5.15 18.52
CA SER A 24 -13.50 -5.54 17.28
C SER A 24 -13.81 -4.58 16.13
N ASP A 25 -15.04 -4.09 16.02
CA ASP A 25 -15.47 -3.12 15.02
C ASP A 25 -14.73 -1.81 15.09
N TRP A 26 -14.64 -1.24 16.29
CA TRP A 26 -13.91 0.00 16.52
C TRP A 26 -12.41 -0.18 16.28
N LEU A 27 -11.84 -1.32 16.69
CA LEU A 27 -10.44 -1.63 16.41
C LEU A 27 -10.20 -1.79 14.91
N PHE A 28 -11.14 -2.39 14.18
CA PHE A 28 -11.05 -2.54 12.74
C PHE A 28 -11.13 -1.18 12.02
N TYR A 29 -12.07 -0.31 12.42
CA TYR A 29 -12.15 1.06 11.91
C TYR A 29 -10.85 1.84 12.15
N VAL A 30 -10.34 1.84 13.39
CA VAL A 30 -9.10 2.54 13.75
C VAL A 30 -7.90 2.00 12.97
N SER A 31 -7.87 0.68 12.75
CA SER A 31 -6.83 0.04 11.92
C SER A 31 -6.92 0.52 10.47
N ALA A 32 -8.13 0.53 9.89
CA ALA A 32 -8.36 0.98 8.52
C ALA A 32 -8.04 2.47 8.30
N GLU A 33 -8.37 3.34 9.26
CA GLU A 33 -8.12 4.78 9.21
C GLU A 33 -6.62 5.13 9.32
N LYS A 34 -5.86 4.37 10.12
CA LYS A 34 -4.44 4.67 10.40
C LYS A 34 -3.46 4.15 9.36
N VAL A 35 -3.94 3.46 8.31
CA VAL A 35 -3.07 3.02 7.21
C VAL A 35 -2.55 4.26 6.47
N GLU A 36 -1.24 4.45 6.51
CA GLU A 36 -0.57 5.51 5.78
C GLU A 36 -0.19 5.02 4.37
N LYS A 37 0.16 5.97 3.51
CA LYS A 37 0.70 5.65 2.20
C LYS A 37 2.12 5.09 2.35
N GLY A 38 2.37 3.93 1.75
CA GLY A 38 3.69 3.31 1.66
C GLY A 38 3.94 2.71 0.27
N LEU A 39 4.99 1.90 0.17
CA LEU A 39 5.31 1.16 -1.04
C LEU A 39 4.23 0.09 -1.31
N VAL A 40 3.67 0.03 -2.52
CA VAL A 40 2.58 -0.88 -2.99
C VAL A 40 1.23 -0.70 -2.28
N TYR A 41 1.21 -0.55 -0.97
CA TYR A 41 0.02 -0.41 -0.16
C TYR A 41 -0.12 1.02 0.35
N GLY A 42 -1.33 1.54 0.33
CA GLY A 42 -1.64 2.84 0.90
C GLY A 42 -3.01 2.85 1.59
N PRO A 43 -3.57 4.04 1.86
CA PRO A 43 -4.83 4.15 2.58
C PRO A 43 -5.96 3.42 1.85
N ILE A 44 -6.88 2.88 2.63
CA ILE A 44 -8.10 2.27 2.11
C ILE A 44 -8.97 3.37 1.48
N GLU A 45 -9.81 2.98 0.51
CA GLU A 45 -10.69 3.91 -0.16
C GLU A 45 -11.53 4.71 0.87
N PRO A 46 -11.56 6.06 0.78
CA PRO A 46 -12.25 6.90 1.78
C PRO A 46 -13.72 6.55 1.97
N THR A 47 -14.38 6.06 0.90
CA THR A 47 -15.77 5.60 0.91
C THR A 47 -15.95 4.39 1.83
N GLN A 48 -15.04 3.42 1.77
CA GLN A 48 -15.06 2.22 2.61
C GLN A 48 -14.77 2.56 4.07
N VAL A 49 -13.78 3.42 4.34
CA VAL A 49 -13.47 3.87 5.72
C VAL A 49 -14.65 4.64 6.33
N THR A 50 -15.28 5.52 5.55
CA THR A 50 -16.47 6.25 5.99
C THR A 50 -17.66 5.32 6.23
N ALA A 51 -17.86 4.33 5.36
CA ALA A 51 -18.91 3.33 5.55
C ALA A 51 -18.68 2.51 6.84
N LEU A 52 -17.43 2.09 7.10
CA LEU A 52 -17.08 1.42 8.36
C LEU A 52 -17.42 2.27 9.58
N LEU A 53 -17.08 3.56 9.56
CA LEU A 53 -17.45 4.48 10.65
C LEU A 53 -18.96 4.52 10.87
N VAL A 54 -19.74 4.68 9.79
CA VAL A 54 -21.20 4.76 9.88
C VAL A 54 -21.77 3.48 10.47
N PHE A 55 -21.32 2.31 9.99
CA PHE A 55 -21.81 1.04 10.51
C PHE A 55 -21.35 0.76 11.94
N SER A 56 -20.16 1.20 12.37
CA SER A 56 -19.74 1.11 13.77
C SER A 56 -20.57 2.02 14.69
N ILE A 57 -21.03 3.18 14.21
CA ILE A 57 -21.95 4.05 14.95
C ILE A 57 -23.33 3.37 15.06
N VAL A 58 -23.87 2.84 13.95
CA VAL A 58 -25.12 2.07 13.95
C VAL A 58 -25.02 0.91 14.92
N GLY A 59 -23.89 0.22 14.93
CA GLY A 59 -23.63 -0.88 15.84
C GLY A 59 -23.54 -0.51 17.30
N THR A 60 -22.96 0.66 17.59
CA THR A 60 -22.99 1.22 18.95
C THR A 60 -24.43 1.42 19.44
N VAL A 61 -25.32 1.92 18.57
CA VAL A 61 -26.74 2.10 18.88
C VAL A 61 -27.44 0.74 19.03
N GLY A 62 -27.16 -0.22 18.13
CA GLY A 62 -27.65 -1.59 18.19
C GLY A 62 -27.31 -2.27 19.53
N PHE A 63 -26.04 -2.24 19.92
CA PHE A 63 -25.55 -2.79 21.18
C PHE A 63 -26.24 -2.19 22.42
N VAL A 64 -26.47 -0.87 22.44
CA VAL A 64 -27.22 -0.23 23.54
C VAL A 64 -28.67 -0.71 23.58
N ILE A 65 -29.32 -0.88 22.42
CA ILE A 65 -30.68 -1.42 22.33
C ILE A 65 -30.72 -2.86 22.84
N GLU A 66 -29.75 -3.71 22.47
CA GLU A 66 -29.67 -5.08 22.96
C GLU A 66 -29.49 -5.15 24.48
N ILE A 67 -28.61 -4.31 25.05
CA ILE A 67 -28.45 -4.23 26.51
C ILE A 67 -29.77 -3.82 27.17
N ALA A 68 -30.50 -2.86 26.60
CA ALA A 68 -31.77 -2.40 27.13
C ALA A 68 -32.84 -3.51 27.08
N VAL A 69 -32.93 -4.25 25.97
CA VAL A 69 -33.82 -5.40 25.80
C VAL A 69 -33.45 -6.52 26.76
N PHE A 70 -32.17 -6.83 26.90
CA PHE A 70 -31.64 -7.81 27.84
C PHE A 70 -31.98 -7.46 29.30
N ALA A 71 -31.77 -6.20 29.70
CA ALA A 71 -32.09 -5.72 31.04
C ALA A 71 -33.61 -5.78 31.31
N PHE A 72 -34.42 -5.53 30.28
CA PHE A 72 -35.87 -5.66 30.35
C PHE A 72 -36.32 -7.13 30.51
N GLU A 73 -35.74 -8.05 29.74
CA GLU A 73 -35.97 -9.49 29.87
C GLU A 73 -35.65 -10.01 31.28
N LEU A 74 -34.50 -9.61 31.83
CA LEU A 74 -34.10 -10.02 33.19
C LEU A 74 -35.08 -9.56 34.27
N ARG A 75 -35.76 -8.42 34.05
CA ARG A 75 -36.74 -7.85 34.99
C ARG A 75 -38.12 -8.47 34.87
N LYS A 76 -38.61 -8.76 33.66
CA LYS A 76 -40.01 -9.19 33.46
C LYS A 76 -40.29 -10.66 33.75
N GLY A 77 -39.27 -11.53 33.76
CA GLY A 77 -39.50 -12.97 33.94
C GLY A 77 -40.17 -13.62 32.71
N GLU A 78 -40.39 -14.94 32.76
CA GLU A 78 -40.76 -15.83 31.64
C GLU A 78 -42.08 -15.46 30.92
N ASP A 79 -42.09 -14.38 30.12
CA ASP A 79 -43.17 -14.07 29.19
C ASP A 79 -42.76 -14.40 27.74
N PHE A 80 -43.63 -15.12 27.02
CA PHE A 80 -43.45 -15.57 25.63
C PHE A 80 -43.13 -14.44 24.62
N HIS A 81 -43.48 -13.19 24.94
CA HIS A 81 -43.21 -12.03 24.08
C HIS A 81 -41.77 -11.51 24.14
N GLY A 82 -41.00 -11.84 25.19
CA GLY A 82 -39.60 -11.42 25.31
C GLY A 82 -38.72 -12.01 24.21
N ASP A 83 -38.87 -13.33 23.99
CA ASP A 83 -38.03 -14.08 23.05
C ASP A 83 -38.20 -13.56 21.59
N LEU A 84 -39.40 -13.13 21.20
CA LEU A 84 -39.65 -12.54 19.87
C LEU A 84 -39.01 -11.15 19.71
N LEU A 85 -39.03 -10.33 20.76
CA LEU A 85 -38.42 -8.99 20.72
C LEU A 85 -36.89 -9.11 20.58
N LEU A 86 -36.30 -10.07 21.29
CA LEU A 86 -34.87 -10.40 21.17
C LEU A 86 -34.55 -10.87 19.74
N ASP A 87 -35.31 -11.82 19.21
CA ASP A 87 -35.10 -12.36 17.84
C ASP A 87 -35.25 -11.25 16.76
N ILE A 88 -36.20 -10.32 16.92
CA ILE A 88 -36.36 -9.17 16.00
C ILE A 88 -35.18 -8.20 16.12
N THR A 89 -34.76 -7.88 17.35
CA THR A 89 -33.66 -6.94 17.58
C THR A 89 -32.36 -7.48 16.99
N SER A 90 -32.04 -8.74 17.26
CA SER A 90 -30.85 -9.39 16.69
C SER A 90 -30.94 -9.53 15.17
N ALA A 91 -32.12 -9.81 14.60
CA ALA A 91 -32.26 -9.81 13.14
C ALA A 91 -32.01 -8.43 12.52
N VAL A 92 -32.50 -7.35 13.14
CA VAL A 92 -32.23 -5.99 12.65
C VAL A 92 -30.74 -5.69 12.71
N ILE A 93 -30.06 -6.03 13.79
CA ILE A 93 -28.62 -5.81 13.95
C ILE A 93 -27.83 -6.54 12.87
N ILE A 94 -28.04 -7.86 12.71
CA ILE A 94 -27.34 -8.66 11.70
C ILE A 94 -27.47 -8.06 10.30
N TRP A 95 -28.67 -7.61 9.91
CA TRP A 95 -28.91 -7.10 8.56
C TRP A 95 -28.42 -5.67 8.31
N PHE A 96 -28.38 -4.82 9.34
CA PHE A 96 -28.02 -3.41 9.18
C PHE A 96 -26.60 -3.07 9.67
N GLU A 97 -25.98 -3.92 10.46
CA GLU A 97 -24.64 -3.75 11.02
C GLU A 97 -23.70 -4.85 10.50
N ASP A 98 -23.93 -6.10 10.91
CA ASP A 98 -22.95 -7.19 10.74
C ASP A 98 -22.71 -7.52 9.27
N ILE A 99 -23.78 -7.75 8.50
CA ILE A 99 -23.69 -8.08 7.06
C ILE A 99 -22.94 -6.98 6.29
N PRO A 100 -23.34 -5.69 6.34
CA PRO A 100 -22.60 -4.64 5.65
C PRO A 100 -21.12 -4.56 6.05
N GLN A 101 -20.80 -4.65 7.34
CA GLN A 101 -19.41 -4.57 7.79
C GLN A 101 -18.58 -5.78 7.36
N VAL A 102 -19.13 -7.00 7.44
CA VAL A 102 -18.46 -8.22 7.00
C VAL A 102 -18.25 -8.20 5.48
N VAL A 103 -19.20 -7.66 4.71
CA VAL A 103 -19.04 -7.47 3.25
C VAL A 103 -17.91 -6.48 2.94
N ILE A 104 -17.81 -5.37 3.67
CA ILE A 104 -16.69 -4.43 3.51
C ILE A 104 -15.36 -5.11 3.88
N SER A 105 -15.31 -5.84 4.99
CA SER A 105 -14.12 -6.57 5.41
C SER A 105 -13.68 -7.61 4.36
N PHE A 106 -14.64 -8.33 3.78
CA PHE A 106 -14.40 -9.26 2.68
C PHE A 106 -13.87 -8.55 1.43
N SER A 107 -14.44 -7.41 1.05
CA SER A 107 -13.94 -6.61 -0.07
C SER A 107 -12.49 -6.13 0.15
N ILE A 108 -12.15 -5.74 1.38
CA ILE A 108 -10.78 -5.34 1.74
C ILE A 108 -9.84 -6.55 1.65
N ALA A 109 -10.24 -7.70 2.20
CA ALA A 109 -9.47 -8.94 2.15
C ALA A 109 -9.26 -9.46 0.71
N LEU A 110 -10.23 -9.25 -0.18
CA LEU A 110 -10.08 -9.57 -1.61
C LEU A 110 -9.05 -8.68 -2.32
N CYS A 111 -8.91 -7.42 -1.91
CA CYS A 111 -8.03 -6.45 -2.56
C CYS A 111 -6.65 -6.32 -1.92
N ARG A 112 -6.47 -6.70 -0.65
CA ARG A 112 -5.18 -6.63 0.05
C ARG A 112 -4.71 -8.03 0.40
N GLU A 113 -3.52 -8.37 -0.10
CA GLU A 113 -2.80 -9.61 0.20
C GLU A 113 -2.06 -9.56 1.54
N GLU A 114 -2.08 -8.40 2.21
CA GLU A 114 -1.55 -8.26 3.56
C GLU A 114 -2.02 -9.41 4.45
N ALA A 115 -1.14 -9.84 5.36
CA ALA A 115 -1.58 -10.56 6.55
C ALA A 115 -2.71 -9.73 7.14
N VAL A 116 -3.93 -10.19 6.89
CA VAL A 116 -5.17 -9.54 7.25
C VAL A 116 -5.00 -9.00 8.65
N SER A 117 -5.26 -7.69 8.83
CA SER A 117 -5.08 -7.00 10.11
C SER A 117 -5.54 -7.94 11.22
N ILE A 118 -4.74 -8.18 12.25
CA ILE A 118 -5.05 -9.16 13.32
C ILE A 118 -6.50 -8.99 13.80
N PHE A 119 -7.02 -7.77 13.78
CA PHE A 119 -8.42 -7.44 14.06
C PHE A 119 -9.45 -8.04 13.09
N GLN A 120 -9.19 -8.10 11.78
CA GLN A 120 -10.08 -8.75 10.81
C GLN A 120 -10.10 -10.27 11.00
N LEU A 121 -8.96 -10.90 11.28
CA LEU A 121 -8.92 -12.34 11.61
C LEU A 121 -9.63 -12.62 12.94
N THR A 122 -9.36 -11.78 13.96
CA THR A 122 -10.03 -11.85 15.26
C THR A 122 -11.54 -11.67 15.10
N LYS A 123 -11.98 -10.69 14.30
CA LYS A 123 -13.39 -10.47 13.97
C LYS A 123 -14.00 -11.68 13.30
N ALA A 124 -13.39 -12.20 12.22
CA ALA A 124 -13.88 -13.39 11.55
C ALA A 124 -13.99 -14.60 12.50
N GLY A 125 -13.02 -14.76 13.42
CA GLY A 125 -13.05 -15.78 14.46
C GLY A 125 -14.20 -15.58 15.47
N LEU A 126 -14.40 -14.35 15.96
CA LEU A 126 -15.49 -14.01 16.86
C LEU A 126 -16.86 -14.25 16.22
N VAL A 127 -17.01 -13.82 14.96
CA VAL A 127 -18.21 -14.06 14.15
C VAL A 127 -18.48 -15.57 14.02
N LEU A 128 -17.49 -16.38 13.67
CA LEU A 128 -17.68 -17.84 13.58
C LEU A 128 -18.09 -18.48 14.91
N VAL A 129 -17.51 -18.03 16.03
CA VAL A 129 -17.91 -18.48 17.37
C VAL A 129 -19.33 -18.03 17.69
N GLY A 130 -19.69 -16.79 17.36
CA GLY A 130 -21.03 -16.23 17.50
C GLY A 130 -22.06 -17.03 16.72
N VAL A 131 -21.78 -17.35 15.45
CA VAL A 131 -22.62 -18.20 14.59
C VAL A 131 -22.86 -19.57 15.24
N LEU A 132 -21.82 -20.23 15.77
CA LEU A 132 -21.96 -21.53 16.43
C LEU A 132 -22.85 -21.47 17.69
N ILE A 133 -22.68 -20.42 18.50
CA ILE A 133 -23.50 -20.19 19.70
C ILE A 133 -24.96 -19.94 19.29
N SER A 134 -25.17 -19.10 18.28
CA SER A 134 -26.50 -18.73 17.78
C SER A 134 -27.24 -19.91 17.14
N ILE A 135 -26.55 -20.77 16.39
CA ILE A 135 -27.12 -22.04 15.87
C ILE A 135 -27.53 -22.94 17.04
N THR A 136 -26.66 -23.11 18.03
CA THR A 136 -26.94 -23.95 19.21
C THR A 136 -28.15 -23.43 19.99
N ALA A 137 -28.21 -22.11 20.23
CA ALA A 137 -29.33 -21.47 20.92
C ALA A 137 -30.64 -21.60 20.13
N THR A 138 -30.59 -21.42 18.81
CA THR A 138 -31.75 -21.56 17.93
C THR A 138 -32.27 -22.99 17.90
N LEU A 139 -31.41 -23.99 17.81
CA LEU A 139 -31.79 -25.41 17.86
C LEU A 139 -32.46 -25.77 19.18
N VAL A 140 -31.89 -25.34 20.31
CA VAL A 140 -32.48 -25.56 21.65
C VAL A 140 -33.86 -24.90 21.77
N ARG A 141 -34.05 -23.70 21.21
CA ARG A 141 -35.35 -23.00 21.20
C ARG A 141 -36.36 -23.65 20.25
N PHE A 142 -35.91 -24.13 19.09
CA PHE A 142 -36.76 -24.76 18.09
C PHE A 142 -37.31 -26.11 18.59
N CYS A 143 -36.46 -26.94 19.22
CA CYS A 143 -36.89 -28.21 19.81
C CYS A 143 -37.91 -28.05 20.96
N ARG A 144 -37.98 -26.86 21.58
CA ARG A 144 -38.88 -26.58 22.70
C ARG A 144 -40.25 -26.02 22.28
N THR A 145 -40.37 -25.56 21.04
CA THR A 145 -41.52 -24.77 20.59
C THR A 145 -41.89 -25.13 19.14
N CYS A 146 -42.40 -26.36 18.96
CA CYS A 146 -42.91 -26.86 17.67
C CYS A 146 -44.37 -26.46 17.38
N ASP A 147 -44.86 -25.40 18.00
CA ASP A 147 -46.17 -24.83 17.69
C ASP A 147 -45.98 -23.33 17.60
N THR A 148 -46.10 -22.72 16.41
CA THR A 148 -46.74 -21.40 16.22
C THR A 148 -46.62 -20.82 14.80
N LYS A 149 -47.72 -20.16 14.42
CA LYS A 149 -47.97 -19.02 13.51
C LYS A 149 -46.84 -18.60 12.53
N ALA A 150 -47.23 -18.44 11.25
CA ALA A 150 -46.36 -18.08 10.12
C ALA A 150 -45.43 -16.86 10.33
N THR A 151 -45.85 -15.87 11.13
CA THR A 151 -45.05 -14.66 11.40
C THR A 151 -43.78 -14.93 12.23
N VAL A 152 -43.84 -15.85 13.19
CA VAL A 152 -42.67 -16.24 14.01
C VAL A 152 -41.69 -17.07 13.17
N CYS A 153 -42.21 -17.90 12.26
CA CYS A 153 -41.41 -18.66 11.32
C CYS A 153 -40.63 -17.74 10.35
N GLY A 154 -41.27 -16.69 9.85
CA GLY A 154 -40.64 -15.71 8.95
C GLY A 154 -39.45 -14.97 9.58
N VAL A 155 -39.61 -14.47 10.81
CA VAL A 155 -38.53 -13.76 11.52
C VAL A 155 -37.35 -14.69 11.81
N ARG A 156 -37.63 -15.92 12.27
CA ARG A 156 -36.58 -16.91 12.54
C ARG A 156 -35.84 -17.35 11.28
N PHE A 157 -36.55 -17.49 10.16
CA PHE A 157 -35.91 -17.77 8.87
C PHE A 157 -34.99 -16.62 8.44
N CYS A 158 -35.43 -15.36 8.59
CA CYS A 158 -34.63 -14.18 8.28
C CYS A 158 -33.35 -14.11 9.13
N LEU A 159 -33.44 -14.45 10.41
CA LEU A 159 -32.31 -14.52 11.34
C LEU A 159 -31.33 -15.64 10.96
N ILE A 160 -31.81 -16.85 10.68
CA ILE A 160 -30.95 -17.97 10.24
C ILE A 160 -30.25 -17.65 8.93
N LEU A 161 -30.95 -17.03 7.98
CA LEU A 161 -30.36 -16.61 6.71
C LEU A 161 -29.24 -15.59 6.91
N GLY A 162 -29.44 -14.60 7.78
CA GLY A 162 -28.43 -13.61 8.13
C GLY A 162 -27.17 -14.26 8.73
N ILE A 163 -27.35 -15.11 9.74
CA ILE A 163 -26.27 -15.89 10.38
C ILE A 163 -25.50 -16.74 9.38
N PHE A 164 -26.21 -17.38 8.45
CA PHE A 164 -25.57 -18.22 7.42
C PHE A 164 -24.73 -17.39 6.45
N LEU A 165 -25.23 -16.24 6.02
CA LEU A 165 -24.48 -15.32 5.14
C LEU A 165 -23.23 -14.80 5.84
N GLU A 166 -23.39 -14.33 7.09
CA GLU A 166 -22.30 -13.83 7.92
C GLU A 166 -21.21 -14.89 8.12
N GLY A 167 -21.59 -16.11 8.51
CA GLY A 167 -20.67 -17.24 8.65
C GLY A 167 -19.98 -17.63 7.35
N SER A 168 -20.68 -17.54 6.22
CA SER A 168 -20.10 -17.83 4.89
C SER A 168 -19.04 -16.81 4.51
N PHE A 169 -19.29 -15.52 4.73
CA PHE A 169 -18.29 -14.48 4.47
C PHE A 169 -17.13 -14.55 5.45
N ALA A 170 -17.37 -14.80 6.74
CA ALA A 170 -16.30 -14.98 7.72
C ALA A 170 -15.39 -16.16 7.38
N ALA A 171 -15.97 -17.29 6.96
CA ALA A 171 -15.21 -18.44 6.46
C ALA A 171 -14.43 -18.11 5.19
N ALA A 172 -15.01 -17.32 4.27
CA ALA A 172 -14.32 -16.88 3.06
C ALA A 172 -13.14 -15.94 3.38
N ILE A 173 -13.31 -14.99 4.30
CA ILE A 173 -12.21 -14.15 4.81
C ILE A 173 -11.11 -15.05 5.37
N PHE A 174 -11.45 -15.99 6.25
CA PHE A 174 -10.48 -16.92 6.83
C PHE A 174 -9.74 -17.73 5.75
N ALA A 175 -10.45 -18.28 4.77
CA ALA A 175 -9.83 -18.99 3.65
C ALA A 175 -8.85 -18.09 2.88
N LEU A 176 -9.29 -16.89 2.48
CA LEU A 176 -8.45 -15.92 1.77
C LEU A 176 -7.21 -15.53 2.58
N THR A 177 -7.31 -15.45 3.91
CA THR A 177 -6.16 -15.12 4.77
C THR A 177 -5.11 -16.22 4.84
N GLN A 178 -5.50 -17.49 4.66
CA GLN A 178 -4.62 -18.65 4.81
C GLN A 178 -4.06 -19.15 3.46
N THR A 179 -4.59 -18.62 2.36
CA THR A 179 -4.19 -18.98 0.99
C THR A 179 -3.47 -17.83 0.31
N GLU A 180 -2.36 -18.13 -0.37
CA GLU A 180 -1.70 -17.21 -1.29
C GLU A 180 -1.89 -17.67 -2.73
N GLN A 181 -2.02 -16.71 -3.66
CA GLN A 181 -2.08 -16.99 -5.09
C GLN A 181 -0.69 -16.84 -5.70
N GLY A 182 -0.15 -17.93 -6.26
CA GLY A 182 1.10 -17.87 -7.03
C GLY A 182 0.93 -17.15 -8.36
N GLU A 183 2.04 -16.82 -9.04
CA GLU A 183 2.04 -16.10 -10.32
C GLU A 183 1.24 -16.81 -11.42
N ASN A 184 1.14 -18.15 -11.37
CA ASN A 184 0.39 -18.98 -12.31
C ASN A 184 -1.08 -19.22 -11.90
N GLY A 185 -1.54 -18.62 -10.80
CA GLY A 185 -2.89 -18.80 -10.26
C GLY A 185 -3.06 -20.07 -9.40
N GLU A 186 -1.99 -20.81 -9.14
CA GLU A 186 -2.00 -21.93 -8.20
C GLU A 186 -2.17 -21.40 -6.76
N MET A 187 -2.99 -22.10 -5.97
CA MET A 187 -3.26 -21.73 -4.58
C MET A 187 -2.31 -22.47 -3.66
N PHE A 188 -1.50 -21.73 -2.90
CA PHE A 188 -0.62 -22.28 -1.89
C PHE A 188 -1.21 -22.00 -0.51
N PHE A 189 -1.37 -23.06 0.28
CA PHE A 189 -1.75 -22.90 1.67
C PHE A 189 -0.53 -22.45 2.46
N LYS A 190 -0.59 -21.26 3.04
CA LYS A 190 0.45 -20.77 3.92
C LYS A 190 0.26 -21.46 5.27
N VAL A 191 1.02 -22.52 5.53
CA VAL A 191 1.08 -23.10 6.87
C VAL A 191 1.83 -22.10 7.74
N PRO A 192 1.19 -21.43 8.71
CA PRO A 192 1.89 -20.50 9.58
C PRO A 192 2.94 -21.29 10.38
N THR A 193 4.22 -20.90 10.30
CA THR A 193 5.25 -21.51 11.18
C THR A 193 5.22 -20.89 12.58
N THR A 194 4.61 -19.71 12.71
CA THR A 194 4.25 -19.05 13.98
C THR A 194 2.79 -18.57 13.96
N VAL A 195 2.19 -18.32 15.13
CA VAL A 195 0.79 -17.82 15.26
C VAL A 195 0.58 -16.49 14.52
N ILE A 196 1.67 -15.76 14.24
CA ILE A 196 1.69 -14.49 13.50
C ILE A 196 2.94 -14.54 12.61
N ASP A 197 2.86 -15.25 11.47
CA ASP A 197 3.99 -15.43 10.56
C ASP A 197 3.93 -14.39 9.42
N ASP A 198 4.69 -13.31 9.61
CA ASP A 198 4.75 -12.13 8.75
C ASP A 198 5.73 -12.24 7.59
N HIS A 199 5.82 -13.40 6.94
CA HIS A 199 6.53 -13.49 5.67
C HIS A 199 5.65 -12.91 4.56
N LEU A 200 5.56 -11.58 4.44
CA LEU A 200 5.09 -11.00 3.19
C LEU A 200 6.11 -11.32 2.09
N SER A 201 5.64 -11.76 0.94
CA SER A 201 6.48 -11.99 -0.25
C SER A 201 6.82 -10.65 -0.91
N ASP A 202 7.65 -9.85 -0.23
CA ASP A 202 8.26 -8.61 -0.73
C ASP A 202 8.78 -8.77 -2.17
N GLU A 203 9.29 -9.96 -2.50
CA GLU A 203 9.84 -10.32 -3.80
C GLU A 203 8.84 -10.13 -4.95
N ARG A 204 7.57 -10.51 -4.81
CA ARG A 204 6.60 -10.39 -5.91
C ARG A 204 6.43 -8.93 -6.37
N TYR A 205 6.48 -8.00 -5.43
CA TYR A 205 6.24 -6.58 -5.68
C TYR A 205 7.51 -5.79 -5.98
N ILE A 206 8.63 -6.17 -5.40
CA ILE A 206 9.89 -5.42 -5.47
C ILE A 206 10.82 -5.93 -6.57
N THR A 207 10.64 -7.18 -7.04
CA THR A 207 11.50 -7.76 -8.09
C THR A 207 11.42 -6.96 -9.38
N ASN A 208 12.61 -6.61 -9.90
CA ASN A 208 12.84 -5.81 -11.11
C ASN A 208 12.18 -4.42 -11.09
N VAL A 209 11.76 -3.93 -9.91
CA VAL A 209 11.24 -2.57 -9.76
C VAL A 209 12.38 -1.64 -9.37
N ASN A 210 12.58 -0.63 -10.21
CA ASN A 210 13.63 0.34 -10.06
C ASN A 210 13.05 1.75 -9.97
N LEU A 211 13.82 2.64 -9.36
CA LEU A 211 13.54 4.07 -9.36
C LEU A 211 14.13 4.69 -10.62
N PHE A 212 13.30 5.42 -11.36
CA PHE A 212 13.73 6.19 -12.52
C PHE A 212 13.63 7.68 -12.26
N ALA A 213 14.51 8.44 -12.90
CA ALA A 213 14.48 9.90 -12.92
C ALA A 213 14.22 10.40 -14.35
N HIS A 214 13.47 11.48 -14.43
CA HIS A 214 13.17 12.19 -15.67
C HIS A 214 13.38 13.69 -15.47
N HIS A 215 14.12 14.31 -16.38
CA HIS A 215 14.37 15.74 -16.39
C HIS A 215 13.89 16.33 -17.71
N ALA A 216 12.72 16.99 -17.72
CA ALA A 216 12.07 17.41 -18.97
C ALA A 216 12.98 18.29 -19.85
N ASP A 217 13.59 19.32 -19.27
CA ASP A 217 14.44 20.26 -20.03
C ASP A 217 15.75 19.66 -20.55
N MET A 218 16.23 18.55 -19.97
CA MET A 218 17.52 17.96 -20.32
C MET A 218 17.36 16.70 -21.17
N PHE A 219 16.29 15.93 -20.96
CA PHE A 219 16.09 14.64 -21.63
C PHE A 219 15.10 14.72 -22.77
N ASP A 220 14.17 15.69 -22.76
CA ASP A 220 13.14 15.86 -23.79
C ASP A 220 13.29 17.19 -24.53
N ALA A 221 14.51 17.73 -24.61
CA ALA A 221 14.76 18.96 -25.36
C ALA A 221 14.89 18.71 -26.86
N TRP A 222 14.19 19.53 -27.64
CA TRP A 222 14.30 19.64 -29.10
C TRP A 222 14.02 18.32 -29.82
N ASN A 223 15.02 17.71 -30.50
CA ASN A 223 14.81 16.47 -31.24
C ASN A 223 14.83 15.23 -30.32
N MET A 224 15.14 15.39 -29.02
CA MET A 224 14.93 14.33 -28.03
C MET A 224 13.47 14.25 -27.53
N ASP A 225 12.67 15.30 -27.74
CA ASP A 225 11.21 15.26 -27.54
C ASP A 225 10.60 14.31 -28.59
N THR A 226 10.21 13.11 -28.16
CA THR A 226 9.73 12.09 -29.09
C THR A 226 8.23 12.18 -29.43
N ASN A 227 7.47 13.04 -28.75
CA ASN A 227 6.18 13.60 -29.18
C ASN A 227 5.61 14.48 -28.06
N LYS A 228 5.12 15.67 -28.41
CA LYS A 228 4.41 16.64 -27.54
C LYS A 228 3.06 16.17 -26.94
N LYS A 229 2.84 14.86 -26.83
CA LYS A 229 1.65 14.24 -26.26
C LYS A 229 2.08 13.25 -25.20
N ASP A 230 2.35 13.74 -23.99
CA ASP A 230 2.34 13.15 -22.63
C ASP A 230 2.72 11.66 -22.39
N ALA A 231 3.18 10.90 -23.39
CA ALA A 231 3.38 9.45 -23.31
C ALA A 231 4.81 8.99 -23.66
N MET A 232 5.72 9.92 -23.96
CA MET A 232 7.05 9.60 -24.48
C MET A 232 8.20 10.30 -23.72
N ALA A 233 8.12 10.30 -22.39
CA ALA A 233 9.20 10.83 -21.56
C ALA A 233 10.43 9.92 -21.59
N ASN A 234 11.62 10.51 -21.69
CA ASN A 234 12.89 9.80 -21.58
C ASN A 234 13.29 9.63 -20.10
N TRP A 235 13.58 8.40 -19.69
CA TRP A 235 13.93 8.05 -18.31
C TRP A 235 15.35 7.50 -18.16
N ILE A 236 15.98 7.81 -17.03
CA ILE A 236 17.21 7.17 -16.57
C ILE A 236 16.91 6.31 -15.34
N ASN A 237 17.47 5.11 -15.28
CA ASN A 237 17.37 4.21 -14.12
C ASN A 237 18.39 4.64 -13.06
N LEU A 238 17.98 4.84 -11.81
CA LEU A 238 18.90 5.22 -10.73
C LEU A 238 19.38 4.01 -9.93
N PHE A 239 18.45 3.20 -9.43
CA PHE A 239 18.72 2.01 -8.62
C PHE A 239 17.52 1.09 -8.55
N SER A 240 17.77 -0.19 -8.26
CA SER A 240 16.71 -1.14 -7.89
C SER A 240 16.27 -0.95 -6.45
N LEU A 241 14.96 -1.14 -6.18
CA LEU A 241 14.45 -1.06 -4.82
C LEU A 241 15.13 -2.04 -3.87
N TYR A 242 15.59 -3.19 -4.38
CA TYR A 242 16.37 -4.17 -3.62
C TYR A 242 17.70 -3.58 -3.12
N ASN A 243 18.43 -2.90 -4.01
CA ASN A 243 19.69 -2.23 -3.66
C ASN A 243 19.50 -1.17 -2.56
N LEU A 244 18.41 -0.39 -2.63
CA LEU A 244 18.09 0.58 -1.59
C LEU A 244 17.69 -0.10 -0.26
N LYS A 245 16.94 -1.20 -0.29
CA LYS A 245 16.52 -1.94 0.90
C LYS A 245 17.73 -2.51 1.66
N ASP A 246 18.74 -2.98 0.92
CA ASP A 246 19.99 -3.52 1.47
C ASP A 246 20.90 -2.43 2.03
N ASN A 247 21.13 -1.35 1.26
CA ASN A 247 22.03 -0.26 1.66
C ASN A 247 21.39 0.77 2.60
N LYS A 248 20.06 0.75 2.76
CA LYS A 248 19.20 1.69 3.51
C LYS A 248 19.20 3.13 3.01
N VAL A 249 20.35 3.63 2.56
CA VAL A 249 20.56 4.99 2.05
C VAL A 249 21.41 4.93 0.78
N LEU A 250 20.94 5.60 -0.27
CA LEU A 250 21.67 5.80 -1.51
C LEU A 250 21.61 7.28 -1.89
N SER A 251 22.76 7.86 -2.20
CA SER A 251 22.85 9.25 -2.66
C SER A 251 23.37 9.31 -4.08
N PHE A 252 22.81 10.23 -4.87
CA PHE A 252 23.12 10.44 -6.27
C PHE A 252 23.50 11.89 -6.51
N LYS A 253 24.51 12.09 -7.36
CA LYS A 253 24.90 13.39 -7.87
C LYS A 253 24.81 13.35 -9.40
N LEU A 254 23.88 14.12 -9.97
CA LEU A 254 23.76 14.31 -11.42
C LEU A 254 24.42 15.64 -11.77
N ASN A 255 25.48 15.59 -12.56
CA ASN A 255 26.18 16.77 -13.03
C ASN A 255 25.94 16.95 -14.52
N TYR A 256 25.44 18.13 -14.89
CA TYR A 256 25.16 18.54 -16.26
C TYR A 256 26.13 19.64 -16.68
N GLU A 257 26.91 19.39 -17.73
CA GLU A 257 27.81 20.38 -18.33
C GLU A 257 27.34 20.77 -19.73
N HIS A 258 27.05 22.06 -19.92
CA HIS A 258 26.69 22.60 -21.23
C HIS A 258 27.95 22.89 -22.06
N VAL A 259 28.28 21.99 -23.00
CA VAL A 259 29.41 22.15 -23.94
C VAL A 259 29.04 23.05 -25.12
N GLY A 260 27.75 23.17 -25.42
CA GLY A 260 27.22 24.10 -26.40
C GLY A 260 25.70 24.18 -26.28
N VAL A 261 25.05 24.85 -27.24
CA VAL A 261 23.59 24.99 -27.21
C VAL A 261 22.88 23.63 -27.36
N GLN A 262 23.50 22.71 -28.12
CA GLN A 262 22.88 21.44 -28.55
C GLN A 262 23.50 20.19 -27.92
N LEU A 263 24.55 20.36 -27.11
CA LEU A 263 25.35 19.26 -26.57
C LEU A 263 25.48 19.42 -25.05
N LEU A 264 25.09 18.37 -24.34
CA LEU A 264 25.06 18.32 -22.89
C LEU A 264 25.79 17.07 -22.43
N ASN A 265 26.80 17.23 -21.58
CA ASN A 265 27.46 16.09 -20.95
C ASN A 265 26.81 15.82 -19.59
N LEU A 266 26.56 14.55 -19.28
CA LEU A 266 25.93 14.07 -18.06
C LEU A 266 26.87 13.11 -17.33
N GLY A 267 27.21 13.46 -16.09
CA GLY A 267 27.91 12.58 -15.15
C GLY A 267 26.98 12.15 -14.03
N ILE A 268 26.86 10.84 -13.81
CA ILE A 268 26.07 10.24 -12.74
C ILE A 268 27.03 9.66 -11.71
N TRP A 269 26.94 10.17 -10.49
CA TRP A 269 27.77 9.76 -9.37
C TRP A 269 26.90 9.15 -8.28
N VAL A 270 27.43 8.13 -7.61
CA VAL A 270 26.71 7.37 -6.58
C VAL A 270 27.53 7.35 -5.29
N ALA A 271 26.84 7.36 -4.16
CA ALA A 271 27.42 7.09 -2.85
C ALA A 271 26.44 6.20 -2.05
N ALA A 272 26.92 5.08 -1.53
CA ALA A 272 26.13 4.13 -0.76
C ALA A 272 26.50 4.18 0.74
N GLY A 273 25.50 4.00 1.62
CA GLY A 273 25.73 3.75 3.05
C GLY A 273 26.15 4.95 3.91
N VAL A 274 26.04 6.19 3.41
CA VAL A 274 26.45 7.39 4.16
C VAL A 274 25.31 7.91 5.03
N TYR A 275 25.33 7.55 6.31
CA TYR A 275 24.57 8.23 7.36
C TYR A 275 25.41 9.40 7.91
N SER A 276 25.16 10.60 7.42
CA SER A 276 25.61 11.87 8.00
C SER A 276 27.09 11.96 8.42
N THR A 277 28.03 11.72 7.51
CA THR A 277 29.42 12.14 7.73
C THR A 277 29.84 13.16 6.67
N SER A 278 30.62 14.14 7.10
CA SER A 278 31.09 15.30 6.33
C SER A 278 31.99 14.98 5.12
N HIS A 279 32.12 13.70 4.76
CA HIS A 279 32.91 13.22 3.62
C HIS A 279 32.16 12.10 2.90
N THR A 280 31.26 12.49 2.00
CA THR A 280 30.61 11.55 1.08
C THR A 280 31.60 11.19 -0.03
N THR A 281 32.03 9.93 -0.12
CA THR A 281 32.89 9.48 -1.22
C THR A 281 32.03 9.15 -2.43
N TRP A 282 32.08 10.04 -3.42
CA TRP A 282 31.36 9.88 -4.69
C TRP A 282 32.14 8.97 -5.65
N THR A 283 31.47 7.96 -6.21
CA THR A 283 32.01 7.14 -7.29
C THR A 283 31.28 7.44 -8.59
N LEU A 284 32.03 7.61 -9.68
CA LEU A 284 31.42 7.83 -10.99
C LEU A 284 30.77 6.51 -11.46
N SER A 285 29.48 6.55 -11.72
CA SER A 285 28.67 5.41 -12.15
C SER A 285 28.37 5.45 -13.65
N GLY A 286 28.22 6.63 -14.24
CA GLY A 286 28.06 6.76 -15.69
C GLY A 286 28.47 8.13 -16.22
N CYS A 287 29.00 8.17 -17.44
CA CYS A 287 29.40 9.39 -18.14
C CYS A 287 28.87 9.35 -19.59
N TYR A 288 28.05 10.34 -19.95
CA TYR A 288 27.31 10.35 -21.22
C TYR A 288 27.37 11.71 -21.90
N SER A 289 27.27 11.72 -23.23
CA SER A 289 27.02 12.93 -24.03
C SER A 289 25.65 12.82 -24.68
N LEU A 290 24.85 13.87 -24.54
CA LEU A 290 23.50 14.01 -25.05
C LEU A 290 23.55 15.04 -26.19
N ASN A 291 23.30 14.58 -27.42
CA ASN A 291 23.23 15.46 -28.59
C ASN A 291 21.77 15.73 -28.95
N HIS A 292 21.26 16.90 -28.54
CA HIS A 292 19.87 17.30 -28.75
C HIS A 292 19.54 17.55 -30.23
N LYS A 293 20.55 17.71 -31.10
CA LYS A 293 20.37 17.86 -32.56
C LYS A 293 20.12 16.52 -33.23
N THR A 294 20.90 15.50 -32.88
CA THR A 294 20.83 14.17 -33.52
C THR A 294 19.97 13.18 -32.75
N ALA A 295 19.48 13.56 -31.56
CA ALA A 295 18.75 12.71 -30.63
C ALA A 295 19.53 11.43 -30.25
N LYS A 296 20.86 11.54 -30.18
CA LYS A 296 21.75 10.42 -29.83
C LYS A 296 22.37 10.61 -28.46
N VAL A 297 22.51 9.50 -27.75
CA VAL A 297 23.25 9.40 -26.49
C VAL A 297 24.50 8.57 -26.75
N THR A 298 25.66 9.04 -26.31
CA THR A 298 26.93 8.33 -26.45
C THR A 298 27.63 8.20 -25.11
N ILE A 299 28.24 7.04 -24.84
CA ILE A 299 29.07 6.85 -23.66
C ILE A 299 30.38 7.62 -23.83
N LEU A 300 30.76 8.39 -22.82
CA LEU A 300 32.05 9.08 -22.78
C LEU A 300 33.03 8.35 -21.86
N PRO A 301 34.35 8.48 -22.07
CA PRO A 301 35.36 7.99 -21.12
C PRO A 301 35.20 8.67 -19.76
N ASN A 302 35.36 7.90 -18.67
CA ASN A 302 35.26 8.38 -17.29
C ASN A 302 36.11 9.62 -17.01
N SER A 303 37.32 9.68 -17.60
CA SER A 303 38.23 10.82 -17.47
C SER A 303 37.64 12.16 -17.93
N THR A 304 36.60 12.14 -18.78
CA THR A 304 35.90 13.35 -19.23
C THR A 304 35.06 13.94 -18.09
N CYS A 305 34.24 13.11 -17.44
CA CYS A 305 33.40 13.54 -16.33
C CYS A 305 34.18 13.74 -15.02
N GLU A 306 35.33 13.08 -14.86
CA GLU A 306 36.23 13.27 -13.71
C GLU A 306 37.11 14.53 -13.83
N SER A 307 37.15 15.17 -15.00
CA SER A 307 37.96 16.37 -15.21
C SER A 307 37.46 17.55 -14.35
N GLU A 308 38.38 18.38 -13.85
CA GLU A 308 38.02 19.57 -13.06
C GLU A 308 37.16 20.57 -13.84
N SER A 309 37.28 20.61 -15.17
CA SER A 309 36.43 21.41 -16.06
C SER A 309 34.94 21.05 -15.97
N PHE A 310 34.63 19.79 -15.71
CA PHE A 310 33.27 19.26 -15.67
C PHE A 310 32.45 19.79 -14.49
N SER A 311 33.09 20.34 -13.46
CA SER A 311 32.42 20.95 -12.30
C SER A 311 32.55 22.49 -12.28
N GLY A 312 32.84 23.10 -13.43
CA GLY A 312 33.03 24.55 -13.58
C GLY A 312 31.73 25.37 -13.56
N ASN A 313 31.83 26.68 -13.85
CA ASN A 313 30.71 27.64 -13.77
C ASN A 313 29.53 27.36 -14.70
N ASN A 314 29.69 26.52 -15.73
CA ASN A 314 28.62 26.15 -16.67
C ASN A 314 27.95 24.81 -16.30
N SER A 315 28.17 24.34 -15.07
CA SER A 315 27.58 23.10 -14.58
C SER A 315 26.37 23.34 -13.69
N GLU A 316 25.38 22.45 -13.83
CA GLU A 316 24.25 22.33 -12.92
C GLU A 316 24.33 20.97 -12.23
N ILE A 317 24.38 20.96 -10.90
CA ILE A 317 24.59 19.73 -10.13
C ILE A 317 23.40 19.50 -9.20
N PHE A 318 22.76 18.34 -9.36
CA PHE A 318 21.67 17.88 -8.51
C PHE A 318 22.20 16.85 -7.53
N PHE A 319 22.13 17.16 -6.25
CA PHE A 319 22.44 16.24 -5.16
C PHE A 319 21.14 15.67 -4.62
N MET A 320 21.03 14.36 -4.56
CA MET A 320 19.84 13.64 -4.13
C MET A 320 20.24 12.59 -3.10
N SER A 321 19.42 12.41 -2.07
CA SER A 321 19.58 11.34 -1.11
C SER A 321 18.25 10.62 -0.93
N PHE A 322 18.27 9.31 -1.11
CA PHE A 322 17.15 8.40 -0.95
C PHE A 322 17.38 7.53 0.26
N ARG A 323 16.34 7.36 1.07
CA ARG A 323 16.36 6.51 2.25
C ARG A 323 15.13 5.61 2.25
N TYR A 324 15.36 4.34 2.55
CA TYR A 324 14.28 3.39 2.83
C TYR A 324 13.88 3.51 4.30
N GLU A 325 12.62 3.88 4.53
CA GLU A 325 11.98 3.75 5.83
C GLU A 325 11.40 2.35 5.94
N GLU A 326 11.86 1.60 6.93
CA GLU A 326 11.41 0.24 7.18
C GLU A 326 9.92 0.20 7.58
N PRO A 327 9.24 -0.93 7.32
CA PRO A 327 7.86 -1.10 7.76
C PRO A 327 7.75 -1.05 9.28
N ASP A 328 6.59 -0.61 9.77
CA ASP A 328 6.36 -0.51 11.20
C ASP A 328 6.34 -1.90 11.84
N THR A 329 7.10 -2.08 12.91
CA THR A 329 7.15 -3.31 13.71
C THR A 329 6.07 -3.37 14.79
N GLY A 330 5.10 -2.46 14.75
CA GLY A 330 4.00 -2.39 15.71
C GLY A 330 3.14 -3.66 15.67
N ILE A 331 2.94 -4.28 16.85
CA ILE A 331 2.12 -5.51 17.01
C ILE A 331 0.64 -5.24 16.69
N PHE A 332 0.15 -4.04 17.02
CA PHE A 332 -1.28 -3.73 16.91
C PHE A 332 -1.65 -2.97 15.63
N TYR A 333 -0.79 -2.08 15.14
CA TYR A 333 -1.08 -1.28 13.96
C TYR A 333 0.18 -1.11 13.13
N ARG A 334 0.11 -1.47 11.85
CA ARG A 334 1.14 -1.14 10.86
C ARG A 334 0.63 0.01 10.03
N LYS A 335 1.33 1.14 10.05
CA LYS A 335 0.96 2.27 9.20
C LYS A 335 1.47 2.01 7.79
N ARG A 336 2.66 1.41 7.66
CA ARG A 336 3.30 1.07 6.38
C ARG A 336 3.77 -0.37 6.34
N VAL A 337 3.25 -1.12 5.37
CA VAL A 337 3.45 -2.57 5.29
C VAL A 337 4.75 -2.97 4.61
N PHE A 338 5.12 -2.30 3.52
CA PHE A 338 6.42 -2.49 2.86
C PHE A 338 7.35 -1.27 3.05
N GLY A 339 7.11 -0.47 4.10
CA GLY A 339 7.85 0.76 4.31
C GLY A 339 7.54 1.83 3.25
N GLU A 340 8.47 2.75 3.06
CA GLU A 340 8.38 3.83 2.08
C GLU A 340 9.78 4.29 1.66
N VAL A 341 9.94 4.82 0.46
CA VAL A 341 11.17 5.51 0.06
C VAL A 341 10.96 7.00 0.19
N ILE A 342 11.76 7.61 1.06
CA ILE A 342 11.79 9.06 1.21
C ILE A 342 13.03 9.63 0.53
N PHE A 343 12.93 10.86 0.05
CA PHE A 343 14.06 11.53 -0.59
C PHE A 343 14.12 13.02 -0.29
N ASN A 344 15.31 13.59 -0.42
CA ASN A 344 15.50 15.02 -0.52
C ASN A 344 16.56 15.35 -1.56
N MET A 345 16.60 16.62 -1.97
CA MET A 345 17.46 17.08 -3.02
C MET A 345 17.82 18.55 -2.89
N LYS A 346 19.02 18.88 -3.36
CA LYS A 346 19.52 20.25 -3.51
C LYS A 346 20.17 20.42 -4.87
N VAL A 347 20.16 21.65 -5.35
CA VAL A 347 20.75 22.01 -6.64
C VAL A 347 21.86 23.03 -6.41
N LEU A 348 23.04 22.73 -6.92
CA LEU A 348 24.16 23.66 -6.99
C LEU A 348 24.22 24.23 -8.41
N LYS A 349 23.99 25.53 -8.53
CA LYS A 349 24.07 26.27 -9.78
C LYS A 349 24.79 27.59 -9.53
N ASN A 350 25.81 27.91 -10.34
CA ASN A 350 26.63 29.11 -10.18
C ASN A 350 27.20 29.30 -8.76
N GLY A 351 27.60 28.21 -8.10
CA GLY A 351 28.14 28.22 -6.74
C GLY A 351 27.11 28.41 -5.62
N ASN A 352 25.82 28.57 -5.95
CA ASN A 352 24.75 28.68 -4.96
C ASN A 352 24.01 27.33 -4.79
N CYS A 353 23.98 26.82 -3.56
CA CYS A 353 23.28 25.60 -3.20
C CYS A 353 21.86 25.95 -2.74
N SER A 354 20.85 25.50 -3.46
CA SER A 354 19.44 25.80 -3.19
C SER A 354 18.61 24.54 -3.00
N GLU A 355 17.58 24.63 -2.16
CA GLU A 355 16.50 23.65 -2.11
C GLU A 355 15.61 23.90 -3.33
N GLY A 356 15.90 23.27 -4.47
CA GLY A 356 15.14 23.48 -5.70
C GLY A 356 13.63 23.37 -5.49
N ASN A 357 12.86 24.14 -6.26
CA ASN A 357 11.42 23.96 -6.35
C ASN A 357 11.10 22.98 -7.49
N PHE A 358 10.48 21.86 -7.14
CA PHE A 358 10.16 20.77 -8.07
C PHE A 358 8.64 20.58 -8.21
N GLU A 359 7.84 21.42 -7.53
CA GLU A 359 6.39 21.49 -7.68
C GLU A 359 6.01 22.47 -8.79
N ASP A 360 4.96 22.13 -9.54
CA ASP A 360 4.49 22.84 -10.74
C ASP A 360 4.51 24.39 -10.58
N PRO A 361 5.20 25.11 -11.49
CA PRO A 361 5.34 26.57 -11.42
C PRO A 361 4.00 27.32 -11.44
N LEU A 362 2.90 26.71 -11.89
CA LEU A 362 1.56 27.31 -11.84
C LEU A 362 1.06 27.59 -10.41
N LYS A 363 1.67 26.99 -9.38
CA LYS A 363 1.32 27.24 -7.97
C LYS A 363 2.15 28.33 -7.29
N ASN A 364 3.33 28.70 -7.80
CA ASN A 364 4.23 29.66 -7.14
C ASN A 364 5.01 30.51 -8.16
N SER A 365 4.48 31.70 -8.47
CA SER A 365 5.03 32.65 -9.45
C SER A 365 6.21 33.46 -8.89
N GLY A 366 7.36 32.82 -8.65
CA GLY A 366 8.57 33.55 -8.25
C GLY A 366 9.85 32.75 -7.94
N ILE A 367 9.84 31.41 -8.03
CA ILE A 367 11.00 30.57 -7.67
C ILE A 367 11.44 29.77 -8.90
N LEU A 368 12.76 29.60 -9.08
CA LEU A 368 13.35 28.77 -10.13
C LEU A 368 12.79 27.33 -10.03
N TYR A 369 12.08 26.89 -11.08
CA TYR A 369 11.51 25.56 -11.18
C TYR A 369 12.50 24.61 -11.84
N TYR A 370 12.65 23.41 -11.28
CA TYR A 370 13.46 22.34 -11.83
C TYR A 370 12.56 21.15 -12.19
N PRO A 371 12.41 20.78 -13.46
CA PRO A 371 11.50 19.71 -13.89
C PRO A 371 12.12 18.31 -13.72
N LEU A 372 12.66 18.03 -12.54
CA LEU A 372 13.19 16.71 -12.18
C LEU A 372 12.13 15.93 -11.41
N THR A 373 11.67 14.83 -12.00
CA THR A 373 10.64 13.95 -11.42
C THR A 373 11.15 12.52 -11.28
N PHE A 374 10.58 11.79 -10.32
CA PHE A 374 10.90 10.38 -10.10
C PHE A 374 9.65 9.52 -10.21
N HIS A 375 9.82 8.29 -10.68
CA HIS A 375 8.74 7.32 -10.77
C HIS A 375 9.30 5.90 -10.70
N TYR A 376 8.53 4.98 -10.13
CA TYR A 376 8.90 3.57 -10.14
C TYR A 376 8.45 2.89 -11.43
N PHE A 377 9.32 2.08 -12.01
CA PHE A 377 8.96 1.21 -13.11
C PHE A 377 9.54 -0.18 -12.92
N ARG A 378 8.86 -1.19 -13.45
CA ARG A 378 9.41 -2.54 -13.61
C ARG A 378 10.17 -2.64 -14.92
N ILE A 379 11.39 -3.14 -14.90
CA ILE A 379 12.17 -3.45 -16.11
C ILE A 379 11.65 -4.78 -16.70
N ASN A 380 11.35 -4.80 -18.00
CA ASN A 380 10.77 -5.96 -18.67
C ASN A 380 11.81 -7.01 -19.09
N ASN A 381 13.09 -6.64 -19.22
CA ASN A 381 14.16 -7.56 -19.62
C ASN A 381 14.82 -8.24 -18.41
N ALA A 382 14.70 -9.56 -18.34
CA ALA A 382 15.23 -10.43 -17.27
C ALA A 382 16.75 -10.68 -17.33
N ASN A 383 17.47 -10.14 -18.31
CA ASN A 383 18.92 -10.32 -18.48
C ASN A 383 19.76 -9.28 -17.71
N ASP A 384 19.16 -8.54 -16.78
CA ASP A 384 19.89 -7.54 -16.00
C ASP A 384 20.78 -8.27 -14.98
N THR A 385 22.10 -8.16 -15.17
CA THR A 385 23.14 -8.91 -14.46
C THR A 385 23.36 -8.46 -13.00
N GLY A 386 22.32 -7.92 -12.36
CA GLY A 386 22.40 -7.30 -11.03
C GLY A 386 23.12 -5.94 -10.99
N GLU A 387 23.78 -5.53 -12.08
CA GLU A 387 24.40 -4.20 -12.21
C GLU A 387 23.38 -3.19 -12.73
N VAL A 388 23.14 -2.13 -11.95
CA VAL A 388 22.22 -1.06 -12.33
C VAL A 388 22.78 -0.28 -13.52
N ARG A 389 22.17 -0.45 -14.70
CA ARG A 389 22.48 0.37 -15.87
C ARG A 389 21.58 1.60 -15.91
N HIS A 390 22.18 2.79 -15.98
CA HIS A 390 21.43 4.05 -16.01
C HIS A 390 20.65 4.29 -17.31
N LEU A 391 21.13 3.72 -18.41
CA LEU A 391 20.51 3.83 -19.74
C LEU A 391 20.28 2.44 -20.34
N TYR A 392 19.32 2.36 -21.24
CA TYR A 392 19.02 1.15 -21.98
C TYR A 392 20.12 0.91 -23.03
N LYS A 393 20.66 -0.29 -23.06
CA LYS A 393 21.66 -0.72 -24.05
C LYS A 393 20.99 -1.69 -25.02
N ASP A 394 20.98 -1.33 -26.30
CA ASP A 394 20.46 -2.21 -27.34
C ASP A 394 21.46 -3.34 -27.67
N THR A 395 21.11 -4.18 -28.63
CA THR A 395 21.91 -5.30 -29.13
C THR A 395 23.29 -4.90 -29.67
N SER A 396 23.50 -3.62 -30.02
CA SER A 396 24.81 -3.07 -30.41
C SER A 396 25.54 -2.46 -29.21
N PRO A 397 26.85 -2.70 -29.04
CA PRO A 397 27.61 -2.22 -27.89
C PRO A 397 27.67 -0.69 -27.75
N ASP A 398 27.46 0.04 -28.85
CA ASP A 398 27.55 1.50 -28.93
C ASP A 398 26.19 2.22 -28.97
N ASP A 399 25.08 1.48 -29.11
CA ASP A 399 23.74 2.07 -29.15
C ASP A 399 23.11 2.09 -27.75
N VAL A 400 23.31 3.23 -27.09
CA VAL A 400 22.71 3.55 -25.79
C VAL A 400 21.59 4.56 -25.97
N ARG A 401 20.49 4.36 -25.25
CA ARG A 401 19.34 5.26 -25.27
C ARG A 401 18.65 5.31 -23.91
N PHE A 402 17.77 6.29 -23.72
CA PHE A 402 16.91 6.34 -22.55
C PHE A 402 15.93 5.16 -22.50
N PHE A 403 15.50 4.82 -21.29
CA PHE A 403 14.38 3.91 -21.10
C PHE A 403 13.08 4.61 -21.47
N ARG A 404 12.19 3.89 -22.15
CA ARG A 404 10.86 4.39 -22.51
C ARG A 404 9.77 3.34 -22.30
N LYS A 405 8.56 3.82 -22.02
CA LYS A 405 7.37 2.98 -21.81
C LYS A 405 6.88 2.34 -23.12
N ASP A 406 6.98 3.05 -24.24
CA ASP A 406 6.48 2.63 -25.55
C ASP A 406 7.34 1.56 -26.24
N SER A 407 8.66 1.58 -26.00
CA SER A 407 9.60 0.57 -26.49
C SER A 407 9.54 -0.75 -25.73
N LYS A 408 8.60 -0.89 -24.78
CA LYS A 408 8.46 -2.04 -23.88
C LYS A 408 9.69 -2.30 -23.01
N ASP A 409 10.53 -1.29 -22.76
CA ASP A 409 11.69 -1.46 -21.86
C ASP A 409 11.22 -1.55 -20.41
N ILE A 410 10.23 -0.72 -20.07
CA ILE A 410 9.72 -0.52 -18.72
C ILE A 410 8.19 -0.58 -18.70
N THR A 411 7.64 -1.09 -17.60
CA THR A 411 6.20 -1.13 -17.32
C THR A 411 5.92 -0.33 -16.06
N ASP A 412 4.85 0.47 -16.09
CA ASP A 412 4.45 1.29 -14.94
C ASP A 412 4.06 0.43 -13.75
N VAL A 413 4.50 0.81 -12.54
CA VAL A 413 4.15 0.06 -11.33
C VAL A 413 2.64 0.02 -11.07
N SER A 414 1.85 0.96 -11.57
CA SER A 414 0.37 0.93 -11.47
C SER A 414 -0.27 -0.26 -12.21
N GLU A 415 0.40 -0.77 -13.24
CA GLU A 415 -0.01 -1.95 -14.00
C GLU A 415 0.51 -3.25 -13.34
N VAL A 416 1.64 -3.15 -12.65
CA VAL A 416 2.38 -4.27 -12.05
C VAL A 416 1.94 -4.58 -10.62
N TRP A 417 1.85 -3.55 -9.78
CA TRP A 417 1.41 -3.64 -8.40
C TRP A 417 -0.11 -3.81 -8.35
N LYS A 418 -0.53 -5.03 -8.64
CA LYS A 418 -1.89 -5.51 -8.43
C LYS A 418 -1.90 -6.36 -7.16
N THR A 419 -2.75 -5.96 -6.22
CA THR A 419 -2.81 -6.56 -4.89
C THR A 419 -4.08 -7.38 -4.73
N GLY A 420 -4.04 -8.39 -3.87
CA GLY A 420 -5.22 -9.18 -3.56
C GLY A 420 -5.57 -10.21 -4.63
N TRP A 421 -6.46 -11.11 -4.25
CA TRP A 421 -7.09 -12.11 -5.11
C TRP A 421 -7.84 -11.48 -6.29
N SER A 422 -8.39 -10.27 -6.09
CA SER A 422 -9.10 -9.54 -7.14
C SER A 422 -8.17 -8.69 -8.03
N LYS A 423 -6.84 -8.74 -7.84
CA LYS A 423 -5.86 -7.93 -8.59
C LYS A 423 -6.21 -6.44 -8.60
N CYS A 424 -6.59 -5.92 -7.44
CA CYS A 424 -6.98 -4.53 -7.27
C CYS A 424 -5.78 -3.60 -7.54
N SER A 425 -6.06 -2.38 -8.00
CA SER A 425 -5.00 -1.39 -8.22
C SER A 425 -4.36 -0.99 -6.90
N SER A 426 -3.03 -0.92 -6.88
CA SER A 426 -2.26 -0.41 -5.76
C SER A 426 -2.69 0.99 -5.35
N THR A 427 -2.85 1.21 -4.05
CA THR A 427 -3.08 2.52 -3.42
C THR A 427 -1.79 3.15 -2.88
N GLY A 428 -0.64 2.51 -3.08
CA GLY A 428 0.67 2.92 -2.60
C GLY A 428 1.30 4.08 -3.39
N SER A 429 2.52 4.43 -3.02
CA SER A 429 3.32 5.49 -3.63
C SER A 429 3.96 5.04 -4.94
N MET A 430 3.59 5.67 -6.05
CA MET A 430 4.18 5.42 -7.38
C MET A 430 5.52 6.16 -7.60
N SER A 431 5.89 7.03 -6.66
CA SER A 431 7.15 7.76 -6.63
C SER A 431 7.61 7.93 -5.17
N PRO A 432 8.92 8.12 -4.92
CA PRO A 432 9.42 8.46 -3.60
C PRO A 432 8.72 9.70 -3.01
N VAL A 433 8.64 9.76 -1.68
CA VAL A 433 8.02 10.87 -0.94
C VAL A 433 9.08 11.88 -0.53
N ARG A 434 8.90 13.15 -0.89
CA ARG A 434 9.87 14.21 -0.54
C ARG A 434 9.82 14.50 0.96
N ASN A 435 10.96 14.43 1.63
CA ASN A 435 11.12 14.78 3.05
C ASN A 435 12.30 15.74 3.23
N LYS A 436 12.00 17.02 3.47
CA LYS A 436 13.02 18.09 3.62
C LYS A 436 13.95 17.90 4.83
N ASN A 437 13.59 17.03 5.77
CA ASN A 437 14.40 16.77 6.96
C ASN A 437 15.61 15.87 6.67
N ILE A 438 15.67 15.20 5.51
CA ILE A 438 16.86 14.46 5.09
C ILE A 438 17.95 15.48 4.73
N GLN A 439 19.10 15.38 5.39
CA GLN A 439 20.23 16.25 5.09
C GLN A 439 20.83 15.91 3.73
N VAL A 440 20.97 16.91 2.89
CA VAL A 440 21.68 16.84 1.61
C VAL A 440 22.66 18.01 1.58
N GLU A 441 23.93 17.72 1.32
CA GLU A 441 25.00 18.71 1.20
C GLU A 441 25.39 18.89 -0.27
N CYS A 442 25.72 20.13 -0.66
CA CYS A 442 26.23 20.43 -2.01
C CYS A 442 27.77 20.43 -2.06
N ALA A 443 28.43 19.69 -1.15
CA ALA A 443 29.87 19.68 -0.96
C ALA A 443 30.51 18.42 -1.56
#